data_AF-A0A4Q5NVY2-F1
#
_entry.id   AF-A0A4Q5NVY2-F1
#
_cell.length_a   1.000
_cell.length_b   1.000
_cell.length_c   1.000
_cell.angle_alpha   90.00
_cell.angle_beta   90.00
_cell.angle_gamma   90.00
#
_symmetry.space_group_name_H-M   'P 1'
#
loop_
_entity.id
_entity.type
_entity.pdbx_description
1 polymer ?
#
loop_
_entity_poly.entity_id
_entity_poly.type
_entity_poly.pdbx_seq_one_letter_code
_entity_poly.pdbx_strand_id
1 'polypeptide(L)'
;MDSSPSARLNRALGSLEGLSIGDAFGEQFFMSFEMVARLLNNPEKWWATPYDFEDDFVLRELIKPRRLEFCAPSWRWTDDTAMALEIVAELRDNEQIDPDSLARRFTRRFLHDENRGYGPAMHSLLPRLEREGWQDAAQNLFAGKGSYGNGSAMRVPPLGAYFADDFAVLIEQARLSAIVTHSHDEAIAGAIAAAVAAGIVARSKNDGVVIILADFLDEIIFYTPDSEVKDG
;
A
#
# COMPACT_ATOMS: atom_id res chain seq x y z
N MET A 1 17.43 -8.33 -16.32
CA MET A 1 16.68 -9.02 -15.26
C MET A 1 16.12 -10.35 -15.77
N ASP A 2 16.04 -11.39 -14.95
CA ASP A 2 15.36 -12.66 -15.27
C ASP A 2 13.84 -12.46 -15.26
N SER A 3 13.20 -12.76 -16.40
CA SER A 3 11.76 -12.59 -16.66
C SER A 3 10.95 -13.87 -16.48
N SER A 4 11.55 -14.96 -16.01
CA SER A 4 10.82 -16.20 -15.76
C SER A 4 9.74 -16.01 -14.67
N PRO A 5 8.59 -16.72 -14.75
CA PRO A 5 7.54 -16.61 -13.74
C PRO A 5 8.03 -16.84 -12.31
N SER A 6 8.96 -17.78 -12.11
CA SER A 6 9.56 -18.03 -10.79
C SER A 6 10.43 -16.88 -10.30
N ALA A 7 11.21 -16.24 -11.18
CA ALA A 7 12.02 -15.08 -10.81
C ALA A 7 11.14 -13.86 -10.47
N ARG A 8 10.08 -13.61 -11.26
CA ARG A 8 9.06 -12.60 -10.98
C ARG A 8 8.40 -12.83 -9.62
N LEU A 9 7.96 -14.07 -9.34
CA LEU A 9 7.36 -14.43 -8.07
C LEU A 9 8.31 -14.24 -6.88
N ASN A 10 9.60 -14.60 -7.03
CA ASN A 10 10.59 -14.38 -5.98
C ASN A 10 10.77 -12.89 -5.62
N ARG A 11 10.72 -12.00 -6.61
CA ARG A 11 10.74 -10.54 -6.37
C ARG A 11 9.50 -10.09 -5.61
N ALA A 12 8.32 -10.55 -6.03
CA ALA A 12 7.07 -10.24 -5.35
C ALA A 12 7.06 -10.71 -3.90
N LEU A 13 7.55 -11.93 -3.63
CA LEU A 13 7.66 -12.48 -2.27
C LEU A 13 8.62 -11.65 -1.39
N GLY A 14 9.78 -11.27 -1.91
CA GLY A 14 10.71 -10.40 -1.16
C GLY A 14 10.14 -9.01 -0.88
N SER A 15 9.37 -8.44 -1.82
CA SER A 15 8.66 -7.19 -1.60
C SER A 15 7.51 -7.33 -0.61
N LEU A 16 6.80 -8.46 -0.61
CA LEU A 16 5.72 -8.75 0.33
C LEU A 16 6.25 -8.91 1.76
N GLU A 17 7.41 -9.53 1.94
CA GLU A 17 8.08 -9.62 3.24
C GLU A 17 8.35 -8.21 3.79
N GLY A 18 8.99 -7.34 3.00
CA GLY A 18 9.25 -5.95 3.38
C GLY A 18 7.98 -5.16 3.69
N LEU A 19 6.94 -5.29 2.86
CA LEU A 19 5.63 -4.68 3.08
C LEU A 19 5.03 -5.15 4.41
N SER A 20 5.02 -6.46 4.68
CA SER A 20 4.40 -7.00 5.90
C SER A 20 5.13 -6.60 7.18
N ILE A 21 6.46 -6.45 7.12
CA ILE A 21 7.24 -5.90 8.22
C ILE A 21 6.90 -4.42 8.42
N GLY A 22 6.84 -3.64 7.35
CA GLY A 22 6.49 -2.21 7.39
C GLY A 22 5.10 -1.95 7.95
N ASP A 23 4.11 -2.71 7.49
CA ASP A 23 2.73 -2.71 7.99
C ASP A 23 2.69 -3.06 9.48
N ALA A 24 3.18 -4.24 9.87
CA ALA A 24 3.12 -4.70 11.26
C ALA A 24 3.88 -3.77 12.24
N PHE A 25 4.99 -3.20 11.78
CA PHE A 25 5.74 -2.19 12.53
C PHE A 25 4.97 -0.86 12.59
N GLY A 26 4.45 -0.36 11.48
CA GLY A 26 3.73 0.90 11.37
C GLY A 26 2.45 0.93 12.20
N GLU A 27 1.73 -0.19 12.25
CA GLU A 27 0.53 -0.36 13.08
C GLU A 27 0.78 -0.12 14.57
N GLN A 28 2.01 -0.34 15.05
CA GLN A 28 2.36 -0.04 16.45
C GLN A 28 2.31 1.47 16.77
N PHE A 29 2.18 2.33 15.76
CA PHE A 29 2.23 3.79 15.88
C PHE A 29 0.94 4.49 15.42
N PHE A 30 -0.12 3.75 15.04
CA PHE A 30 -1.43 4.36 14.81
C PHE A 30 -1.91 4.99 16.12
N MET A 31 -1.83 6.33 16.20
CA MET A 31 -1.88 7.08 17.45
C MET A 31 -3.20 6.89 18.20
N SER A 32 -3.14 6.83 19.54
CA SER A 32 -4.34 6.94 20.36
C SER A 32 -5.02 8.29 20.14
N PHE A 33 -6.36 8.29 20.21
CA PHE A 33 -7.19 9.50 20.08
C PHE A 33 -6.73 10.64 21.02
N GLU A 34 -6.19 10.30 22.18
CA GLU A 34 -5.67 11.26 23.17
C GLU A 34 -4.43 12.02 22.68
N MET A 35 -3.59 11.41 21.83
CA MET A 35 -2.43 12.09 21.28
C MET A 35 -2.80 12.99 20.10
N VAL A 36 -3.74 12.56 19.26
CA VAL A 36 -4.35 13.42 18.23
C VAL A 36 -5.01 14.64 18.87
N ALA A 37 -5.80 14.43 19.93
CA ALA A 37 -6.44 15.51 20.68
C ALA A 37 -5.43 16.48 21.31
N ARG A 38 -4.28 16.00 21.81
CA ARG A 38 -3.23 16.88 22.39
C ARG A 38 -2.47 17.71 21.36
N LEU A 39 -2.20 17.14 20.18
CA LEU A 39 -1.56 17.87 19.08
C LEU A 39 -2.50 18.93 18.47
N LEU A 40 -3.79 18.59 18.30
CA LEU A 40 -4.80 19.55 17.85
C LEU A 40 -4.98 20.73 18.80
N ASN A 41 -4.75 20.52 20.11
CA ASN A 41 -4.82 21.57 21.13
C ASN A 41 -3.55 22.42 21.27
N ASN A 42 -2.51 22.21 20.45
CA ASN A 42 -1.29 23.04 20.40
C ASN A 42 -0.89 23.36 18.94
N PRO A 43 -1.73 24.05 18.15
CA PRO A 43 -1.56 24.24 16.71
C PRO A 43 -0.31 25.05 16.33
N GLU A 44 0.14 25.98 17.19
CA GLU A 44 1.38 26.74 16.97
C GLU A 44 2.67 25.89 16.95
N LYS A 45 2.58 24.59 17.29
CA LYS A 45 3.73 23.67 17.38
C LYS A 45 3.76 22.60 16.28
N TRP A 46 2.82 22.62 15.34
CA TRP A 46 2.69 21.62 14.27
C TRP A 46 3.93 21.53 13.37
N TRP A 47 4.61 22.66 13.13
CA TRP A 47 5.72 22.78 12.18
C TRP A 47 7.11 22.61 12.82
N ALA A 48 7.20 22.44 14.13
CA ALA A 48 8.48 22.39 14.84
C ALA A 48 9.08 20.97 14.81
N THR A 49 10.41 20.88 14.64
CA THR A 49 11.07 19.58 14.49
C THR A 49 11.15 18.84 15.84
N PRO A 50 11.17 17.49 15.85
CA PRO A 50 11.18 16.70 17.10
C PRO A 50 12.38 16.93 18.02
N TYR A 51 13.42 17.63 17.55
CA TYR A 51 14.66 17.90 18.29
C TYR A 51 14.70 19.29 18.93
N ASP A 52 13.76 20.19 18.58
CA ASP A 52 13.67 21.54 19.15
C ASP A 52 12.87 21.61 20.46
N PHE A 53 12.52 20.44 21.01
CA PHE A 53 11.75 20.31 22.25
C PHE A 53 12.49 19.48 23.30
N GLU A 54 12.65 20.04 24.50
CA GLU A 54 12.67 19.26 25.73
C GLU A 54 11.22 18.90 26.12
N ASP A 55 10.50 18.19 25.24
CA ASP A 55 9.17 17.69 25.57
C ASP A 55 9.32 16.30 26.20
N ASP A 56 9.33 16.29 27.53
CA ASP A 56 9.40 15.09 28.36
C ASP A 56 8.23 14.12 28.05
N PHE A 57 7.13 14.56 27.41
CA PHE A 57 6.05 13.69 26.92
C PHE A 57 6.42 12.95 25.63
N VAL A 58 6.94 13.63 24.60
CA VAL A 58 7.48 12.97 23.39
C VAL A 58 8.66 12.07 23.78
N LEU A 59 9.52 12.51 24.69
CA LEU A 59 10.62 11.69 25.18
C LEU A 59 10.14 10.50 26.03
N ARG A 60 9.07 10.60 26.83
CA ARG A 60 8.55 9.51 27.70
C ARG A 60 7.55 8.56 27.06
N GLU A 61 6.74 9.04 26.12
CA GLU A 61 5.68 8.25 25.47
C GLU A 61 6.10 7.79 24.07
N LEU A 62 6.93 8.58 23.40
CA LEU A 62 7.46 8.21 22.10
C LEU A 62 8.88 7.63 22.25
N ILE A 63 9.85 8.26 22.93
CA ILE A 63 11.27 7.81 22.88
C ILE A 63 11.71 6.78 23.96
N LYS A 64 11.24 6.90 25.20
CA LYS A 64 11.55 5.94 26.28
C LYS A 64 10.84 4.58 26.12
N PRO A 65 9.59 4.50 25.62
CA PRO A 65 8.93 3.22 25.34
C PRO A 65 9.56 2.55 24.10
N ARG A 66 10.04 3.37 23.14
CA ARG A 66 10.82 2.95 21.96
C ARG A 66 12.09 2.13 22.27
N ARG A 67 12.60 2.09 23.52
CA ARG A 67 13.85 1.37 23.85
C ARG A 67 13.70 0.05 24.61
N LEU A 68 12.55 -0.25 25.24
CA LEU A 68 12.51 -1.37 26.21
C LEU A 68 11.35 -2.36 26.07
N GLU A 69 10.33 -2.11 25.24
CA GLU A 69 9.18 -3.03 25.12
C GLU A 69 8.97 -3.67 23.73
N PHE A 70 9.99 -3.63 22.85
CA PHE A 70 9.99 -4.35 21.56
C PHE A 70 10.04 -5.89 21.68
N CYS A 71 9.88 -6.44 22.88
CA CYS A 71 9.88 -7.87 23.17
C CYS A 71 8.49 -8.41 23.53
N ALA A 72 7.42 -7.87 22.97
CA ALA A 72 6.12 -8.56 22.95
C ALA A 72 5.98 -9.36 21.63
N PRO A 73 6.16 -10.68 21.63
CA PRO A 73 5.85 -11.50 20.46
C PRO A 73 4.32 -11.54 20.31
N SER A 74 3.66 -11.24 19.19
CA SER A 74 4.03 -11.06 17.78
C SER A 74 3.45 -9.75 17.21
N TRP A 75 4.18 -9.03 16.36
CA TRP A 75 3.61 -7.89 15.64
C TRP A 75 2.51 -8.37 14.69
N ARG A 76 1.32 -7.77 14.81
CA ARG A 76 0.19 -8.07 13.92
C ARG A 76 0.25 -7.14 12.72
N TRP A 77 0.10 -7.72 11.54
CA TRP A 77 -0.12 -7.01 10.28
C TRP A 77 -1.62 -6.76 10.04
N THR A 78 -1.93 -5.77 9.21
CA THR A 78 -3.26 -5.20 9.00
C THR A 78 -3.85 -5.58 7.63
N ASP A 79 -4.83 -4.82 7.15
CA ASP A 79 -5.41 -4.98 5.83
C ASP A 79 -4.41 -4.74 4.70
N ASP A 80 -3.37 -3.92 4.92
CA ASP A 80 -2.26 -3.73 3.96
C ASP A 80 -1.68 -5.08 3.52
N THR A 81 -1.19 -5.88 4.47
CA THR A 81 -0.65 -7.22 4.22
C THR A 81 -1.73 -8.19 3.76
N ALA A 82 -2.94 -8.12 4.34
CA ALA A 82 -4.04 -9.02 3.97
C ALA A 82 -4.37 -8.90 2.47
N MET A 83 -4.44 -7.67 1.97
CA MET A 83 -4.75 -7.35 0.58
C MET A 83 -3.56 -7.64 -0.34
N ALA A 84 -2.33 -7.36 0.09
CA ALA A 84 -1.10 -7.67 -0.67
C ALA A 84 -0.87 -9.17 -0.85
N LEU A 85 -1.24 -10.00 0.13
CA LEU A 85 -1.20 -11.46 0.03
C LEU A 85 -2.04 -11.99 -1.13
N GLU A 86 -3.23 -11.42 -1.34
CA GLU A 86 -4.11 -11.82 -2.45
C GLU A 86 -3.59 -11.35 -3.80
N ILE A 87 -2.89 -10.21 -3.87
CA ILE A 87 -2.17 -9.78 -5.08
C ILE A 87 -1.10 -10.81 -5.45
N VAL A 88 -0.26 -11.22 -4.49
CA VAL A 88 0.79 -12.22 -4.74
C VAL A 88 0.20 -13.59 -5.08
N ALA A 89 -0.90 -13.98 -4.44
CA ALA A 89 -1.59 -15.24 -4.76
C ALA A 89 -2.19 -15.23 -6.17
N GLU A 90 -2.75 -14.10 -6.60
CA GLU A 90 -3.25 -13.92 -7.97
C GLU A 90 -2.11 -14.02 -9.00
N LEU A 91 -0.99 -13.32 -8.77
CA LEU A 91 0.19 -13.38 -9.64
C LEU A 91 0.86 -14.76 -9.67
N ARG A 92 0.84 -15.49 -8.55
CA ARG A 92 1.33 -16.88 -8.49
C ARG A 92 0.48 -17.81 -9.34
N ASP A 93 -0.84 -17.67 -9.26
CA ASP A 93 -1.77 -18.62 -9.87
C ASP A 93 -2.06 -18.29 -11.34
N ASN A 94 -2.00 -17.01 -11.73
CA ASN A 94 -2.43 -16.52 -13.05
C ASN A 94 -1.38 -15.70 -13.80
N GLU A 95 -0.22 -15.38 -13.20
CA GLU A 95 0.87 -14.57 -13.79
C GLU A 95 0.49 -13.13 -14.22
N GLN A 96 -0.75 -12.74 -13.94
CA GLN A 96 -1.35 -11.44 -14.19
C GLN A 96 -2.51 -11.22 -13.21
N ILE A 97 -2.98 -9.98 -13.15
CA ILE A 97 -4.20 -9.58 -12.46
C ILE A 97 -5.40 -9.84 -13.38
N ASP A 98 -6.23 -10.80 -12.99
CA ASP A 98 -7.62 -10.87 -13.43
C ASP A 98 -8.50 -10.14 -12.38
N PRO A 99 -9.12 -8.99 -12.71
CA PRO A 99 -9.98 -8.24 -11.80
C PRO A 99 -11.12 -9.07 -11.19
N ASP A 100 -11.73 -9.98 -11.97
CA ASP A 100 -12.83 -10.81 -11.48
C ASP A 100 -12.34 -11.85 -10.46
N SER A 101 -11.19 -12.47 -10.72
CA SER A 101 -10.53 -13.37 -9.76
C SER A 101 -10.11 -12.63 -8.50
N LEU A 102 -9.48 -11.47 -8.67
CA LEU A 102 -8.98 -10.65 -7.56
C LEU A 102 -10.12 -10.15 -6.66
N ALA A 103 -11.25 -9.74 -7.25
CA ALA A 103 -12.46 -9.37 -6.51
C ALA A 103 -12.92 -10.50 -5.57
N ARG A 104 -13.01 -11.74 -6.06
CA ARG A 104 -13.38 -12.92 -5.26
C ARG A 104 -12.38 -13.20 -4.14
N ARG A 105 -11.08 -13.06 -4.42
CA ARG A 105 -10.02 -13.22 -3.41
C ARG A 105 -10.14 -12.20 -2.29
N PHE A 106 -10.34 -10.94 -2.63
CA PHE A 106 -10.53 -9.87 -1.65
C PHE A 106 -11.79 -10.07 -0.81
N THR A 107 -12.92 -10.44 -1.43
CA THR A 107 -14.14 -10.78 -0.69
C THR A 107 -13.89 -11.92 0.30
N ARG A 108 -13.25 -13.02 -0.15
CA ARG A 108 -12.96 -14.16 0.72
C ARG A 108 -12.00 -13.80 1.87
N ARG A 109 -10.96 -13.02 1.58
CA ARG A 109 -9.97 -12.56 2.57
C ARG A 109 -10.64 -11.71 3.65
N PHE A 110 -11.49 -10.77 3.24
CA PHE A 110 -12.26 -9.93 4.16
C PHE A 110 -13.21 -10.76 5.04
N LEU A 111 -14.01 -11.65 4.44
CA LEU A 111 -14.97 -12.48 5.19
C LEU A 111 -14.30 -13.47 6.16
N HIS A 112 -13.05 -13.83 5.93
CA HIS A 112 -12.28 -14.67 6.85
C HIS A 112 -11.85 -13.91 8.11
N ASP A 113 -11.49 -12.62 8.00
CA ASP A 113 -11.05 -11.80 9.12
C ASP A 113 -11.29 -10.31 8.81
N GLU A 114 -12.48 -9.82 9.15
CA GLU A 114 -12.90 -8.43 8.92
C GLU A 114 -12.24 -7.43 9.87
N ASN A 115 -11.62 -7.91 10.96
CA ASN A 115 -11.03 -7.08 12.01
C ASN A 115 -9.52 -6.84 11.79
N ARG A 116 -9.15 -6.55 10.53
CA ARG A 116 -7.77 -6.31 10.12
C ARG A 116 -7.37 -4.85 9.96
N GLY A 117 -8.29 -3.90 10.20
CA GLY A 117 -8.00 -2.47 10.04
C GLY A 117 -8.61 -1.85 8.78
N TYR A 118 -9.39 -2.62 8.01
CA TYR A 118 -10.06 -2.12 6.80
C TYR A 118 -10.79 -0.80 7.04
N GLY A 119 -10.60 0.15 6.12
CA GLY A 119 -11.31 1.42 6.16
C GLY A 119 -12.84 1.25 6.15
N PRO A 120 -13.63 2.19 6.72
CA PRO A 120 -15.09 2.07 6.83
C PRO A 120 -15.82 1.81 5.49
N ALA A 121 -15.34 2.39 4.40
CA ALA A 121 -15.89 2.16 3.07
C ALA A 121 -15.66 0.71 2.58
N MET A 122 -14.53 0.09 2.96
CA MET A 122 -14.19 -1.27 2.56
C MET A 122 -15.07 -2.31 3.25
N HIS A 123 -15.49 -2.08 4.50
CA HIS A 123 -16.50 -2.92 5.18
C HIS A 123 -17.82 -2.99 4.41
N SER A 124 -18.19 -1.91 3.72
CA SER A 124 -19.38 -1.89 2.86
C SER A 124 -19.11 -2.52 1.49
N LEU A 125 -17.91 -2.32 0.93
CA LEU A 125 -17.57 -2.72 -0.44
C LEU A 125 -17.20 -4.20 -0.59
N LEU A 126 -16.24 -4.69 0.20
CA LEU A 126 -15.57 -5.98 -0.02
C LEU A 126 -16.54 -7.18 -0.02
N PRO A 127 -17.59 -7.23 0.82
CA PRO A 127 -18.60 -8.29 0.76
C PRO A 127 -19.46 -8.31 -0.52
N ARG A 128 -19.50 -7.20 -1.26
CA ARG A 128 -20.38 -6.99 -2.41
C ARG A 128 -19.70 -7.24 -3.75
N LEU A 129 -18.36 -7.17 -3.81
CA LEU A 129 -17.59 -7.26 -5.06
C LEU A 129 -17.96 -8.50 -5.89
N GLU A 130 -18.04 -9.68 -5.27
CA GLU A 130 -18.41 -10.91 -5.97
C GLU A 130 -19.89 -10.97 -6.35
N ARG A 131 -20.79 -10.50 -5.47
CA ARG A 131 -22.23 -10.64 -5.65
C ARG A 131 -22.82 -9.65 -6.65
N GLU A 132 -22.28 -8.44 -6.67
CA GLU A 132 -22.79 -7.32 -7.47
C GLU A 132 -21.92 -7.02 -8.70
N GLY A 133 -20.74 -7.63 -8.80
CA GLY A 133 -19.72 -7.24 -9.76
C GLY A 133 -18.89 -6.07 -9.22
N TRP A 134 -17.56 -6.18 -9.31
CA TRP A 134 -16.66 -5.16 -8.76
C TRP A 134 -16.77 -3.83 -9.49
N GLN A 135 -17.11 -3.85 -10.79
CA GLN A 135 -17.27 -2.66 -11.62
C GLN A 135 -18.33 -1.74 -11.01
N ASP A 136 -19.53 -2.28 -10.78
CA ASP A 136 -20.66 -1.52 -10.24
C ASP A 136 -20.43 -1.21 -8.76
N ALA A 137 -19.93 -2.16 -7.97
CA ALA A 137 -19.75 -1.97 -6.54
C ALA A 137 -18.71 -0.87 -6.22
N ALA A 138 -17.56 -0.88 -6.89
CA ALA A 138 -16.49 0.10 -6.67
C ALA A 138 -16.83 1.47 -7.24
N GLN A 139 -17.40 1.54 -8.45
CA GLN A 139 -17.79 2.82 -9.07
C GLN A 139 -18.87 3.55 -8.26
N ASN A 140 -19.83 2.82 -7.69
CA ASN A 140 -20.93 3.42 -6.94
C ASN A 140 -20.53 3.95 -5.55
N LEU A 141 -19.29 3.74 -5.10
CA LEU A 141 -18.79 4.38 -3.89
C LEU A 141 -18.74 5.91 -4.04
N PHE A 142 -18.97 6.61 -2.92
CA PHE A 142 -18.89 8.07 -2.84
C PHE A 142 -19.71 8.80 -3.92
N ALA A 143 -20.97 8.37 -4.10
CA ALA A 143 -21.90 8.93 -5.06
C ALA A 143 -21.41 8.87 -6.52
N GLY A 144 -20.70 7.79 -6.88
CA GLY A 144 -20.20 7.59 -8.24
C GLY A 144 -18.77 8.08 -8.47
N LYS A 145 -18.14 8.72 -7.48
CA LYS A 145 -16.78 9.27 -7.60
C LYS A 145 -15.69 8.22 -7.39
N GLY A 146 -15.99 7.12 -6.71
CA GLY A 146 -14.98 6.15 -6.30
C GLY A 146 -14.15 6.59 -5.10
N SER A 147 -13.45 5.65 -4.49
CA SER A 147 -12.54 5.90 -3.37
C SER A 147 -11.22 6.48 -3.86
N TYR A 148 -10.77 7.61 -3.30
CA TYR A 148 -9.44 8.19 -3.54
C TYR A 148 -8.41 7.81 -2.45
N GLY A 149 -8.79 6.95 -1.49
CA GLY A 149 -7.89 6.52 -0.41
C GLY A 149 -6.67 5.71 -0.90
N ASN A 150 -5.68 5.54 -0.03
CA ASN A 150 -4.44 4.80 -0.32
C ASN A 150 -4.62 3.26 -0.39
N GLY A 151 -5.85 2.75 -0.28
CA GLY A 151 -6.14 1.32 -0.19
C GLY A 151 -5.66 0.49 -1.39
N SER A 152 -5.61 1.12 -2.56
CA SER A 152 -5.00 0.53 -3.76
C SER A 152 -3.47 0.59 -3.73
N ALA A 153 -2.88 1.68 -3.23
CA ALA A 153 -1.44 1.89 -3.19
C ALA A 153 -0.71 1.04 -2.14
N MET A 154 -1.34 0.82 -0.98
CA MET A 154 -0.72 0.08 0.14
C MET A 154 -0.38 -1.38 -0.20
N ARG A 155 -1.08 -1.98 -1.18
CA ARG A 155 -1.01 -3.42 -1.49
C ARG A 155 -0.23 -3.79 -2.75
N VAL A 156 0.14 -2.81 -3.58
CA VAL A 156 0.74 -3.03 -4.91
C VAL A 156 2.28 -3.08 -4.99
N PRO A 157 3.10 -2.79 -3.95
CA PRO A 157 4.55 -2.97 -4.06
C PRO A 157 4.99 -4.38 -4.55
N PRO A 158 4.38 -5.49 -4.09
CA PRO A 158 4.71 -6.82 -4.63
C PRO A 158 4.40 -7.00 -6.12
N LEU A 159 3.34 -6.36 -6.62
CA LEU A 159 3.00 -6.34 -8.05
C LEU A 159 4.06 -5.57 -8.84
N GLY A 160 4.49 -4.42 -8.33
CA GLY A 160 5.59 -3.64 -8.90
C GLY A 160 6.88 -4.44 -9.02
N ALA A 161 7.24 -5.15 -7.95
CA ALA A 161 8.41 -6.02 -7.94
C ALA A 161 8.29 -7.21 -8.91
N TYR A 162 7.08 -7.78 -9.07
CA TYR A 162 6.81 -8.87 -10.01
C TYR A 162 7.11 -8.44 -11.45
N PHE A 163 6.54 -7.31 -11.89
CA PHE A 163 6.67 -6.78 -13.26
C PHE A 163 7.83 -5.79 -13.44
N ALA A 164 8.83 -5.81 -12.55
CA ALA A 164 9.99 -4.91 -12.60
C ALA A 164 10.81 -5.01 -13.91
N ASP A 165 10.59 -6.04 -14.72
CA ASP A 165 11.20 -6.27 -16.02
C ASP A 165 10.41 -5.66 -17.20
N ASP A 166 9.17 -5.22 -17.00
CA ASP A 166 8.34 -4.55 -18.02
C ASP A 166 7.39 -3.53 -17.39
N PHE A 167 7.75 -2.25 -17.48
CA PHE A 167 6.99 -1.17 -16.84
C PHE A 167 5.66 -0.88 -17.53
N ALA A 168 5.53 -1.16 -18.84
CA ALA A 168 4.27 -0.98 -19.53
C ALA A 168 3.23 -1.98 -18.99
N VAL A 169 3.65 -3.24 -18.80
CA VAL A 169 2.82 -4.27 -18.16
C VAL A 169 2.56 -3.90 -16.69
N LEU A 170 3.58 -3.49 -15.94
CA LEU A 170 3.45 -3.09 -14.53
C LEU A 170 2.34 -2.05 -14.34
N ILE A 171 2.33 -0.99 -15.15
CA ILE A 171 1.35 0.11 -15.05
C ILE A 171 -0.07 -0.41 -15.28
N GLU A 172 -0.29 -1.20 -16.33
CA GLU A 172 -1.61 -1.73 -16.63
C GLU A 172 -2.07 -2.70 -15.53
N GLN A 173 -1.18 -3.55 -15.02
CA GLN A 173 -1.50 -4.50 -13.96
C GLN A 173 -1.80 -3.79 -12.62
N ALA A 174 -1.07 -2.72 -12.31
CA ALA A 174 -1.34 -1.88 -11.14
C ALA A 174 -2.72 -1.21 -11.27
N ARG A 175 -3.05 -0.66 -12.44
CA ARG A 175 -4.37 -0.10 -12.76
C ARG A 175 -5.49 -1.14 -12.59
N LEU A 176 -5.34 -2.31 -13.20
CA LEU A 176 -6.31 -3.41 -13.10
C LEU A 176 -6.52 -3.87 -11.65
N SER A 177 -5.46 -3.87 -10.84
CA SER A 177 -5.59 -4.19 -9.41
C SER A 177 -6.29 -3.09 -8.61
N ALA A 178 -6.09 -1.82 -8.95
CA ALA A 178 -6.65 -0.69 -8.22
C ALA A 178 -8.17 -0.58 -8.41
N ILE A 179 -8.64 -0.65 -9.66
CA ILE A 179 -10.06 -0.43 -10.03
C ILE A 179 -11.05 -1.39 -9.36
N VAL A 180 -10.58 -2.54 -8.86
CA VAL A 180 -11.40 -3.51 -8.12
C VAL A 180 -11.96 -2.91 -6.83
N THR A 181 -11.26 -1.95 -6.21
CA THR A 181 -11.74 -1.30 -4.97
C THR A 181 -11.69 0.22 -4.99
N HIS A 182 -10.84 0.82 -5.83
CA HIS A 182 -10.61 2.25 -5.95
C HIS A 182 -10.69 2.66 -7.42
N SER A 183 -11.85 3.18 -7.83
CA SER A 183 -12.11 3.63 -9.21
C SER A 183 -11.78 5.10 -9.45
N HIS A 184 -11.37 5.85 -8.42
CA HIS A 184 -10.99 7.25 -8.57
C HIS A 184 -9.59 7.38 -9.20
N ASP A 185 -9.43 8.30 -10.15
CA ASP A 185 -8.18 8.45 -10.91
C ASP A 185 -6.96 8.69 -10.01
N GLU A 186 -7.09 9.53 -8.97
CA GLU A 186 -6.00 9.74 -7.98
C GLU A 186 -5.57 8.46 -7.24
N ALA A 187 -6.50 7.57 -6.87
CA ALA A 187 -6.12 6.32 -6.22
C ALA A 187 -5.48 5.33 -7.19
N ILE A 188 -5.84 5.39 -8.48
CA ILE A 188 -5.20 4.62 -9.54
C ILE A 188 -3.77 5.16 -9.77
N ALA A 189 -3.61 6.48 -9.86
CA ALA A 189 -2.31 7.12 -10.01
C ALA A 189 -1.39 6.81 -8.83
N GLY A 190 -1.90 6.90 -7.58
CA GLY A 190 -1.15 6.51 -6.38
C GLY A 190 -0.73 5.04 -6.37
N ALA A 191 -1.58 4.13 -6.85
CA ALA A 191 -1.22 2.72 -6.98
C ALA A 191 -0.13 2.49 -8.04
N ILE A 192 -0.23 3.16 -9.19
CA ILE A 192 0.79 3.11 -10.23
C ILE A 192 2.13 3.65 -9.69
N ALA A 193 2.12 4.81 -9.05
CA ALA A 193 3.33 5.41 -8.47
C ALA A 193 4.02 4.47 -7.47
N ALA A 194 3.26 3.87 -6.54
CA ALA A 194 3.79 2.93 -5.56
C ALA A 194 4.34 1.63 -6.20
N ALA A 195 3.64 1.10 -7.22
CA ALA A 195 4.09 -0.08 -7.96
C ALA A 195 5.37 0.23 -8.76
N VAL A 196 5.43 1.38 -9.45
CA VAL A 196 6.60 1.83 -10.21
C VAL A 196 7.81 2.00 -9.30
N ALA A 197 7.63 2.64 -8.14
CA ALA A 197 8.67 2.78 -7.13
C ALA A 197 9.27 1.42 -6.72
N ALA A 198 8.41 0.44 -6.42
CA ALA A 198 8.85 -0.92 -6.09
C ALA A 198 9.54 -1.62 -7.28
N GLY A 199 9.05 -1.42 -8.50
CA GLY A 199 9.65 -1.93 -9.74
C GLY A 199 11.06 -1.39 -9.98
N ILE A 200 11.28 -0.08 -9.80
CA ILE A 200 12.60 0.55 -9.95
C ILE A 200 13.58 -0.02 -8.94
N VAL A 201 13.18 -0.16 -7.67
CA VAL A 201 14.03 -0.72 -6.61
C VAL A 201 14.38 -2.17 -6.91
N ALA A 202 13.42 -2.99 -7.33
CA ALA A 202 13.64 -4.38 -7.69
C ALA A 202 14.59 -4.52 -8.89
N ARG A 203 14.43 -3.67 -9.91
CA ARG A 203 15.32 -3.59 -11.09
C ARG A 203 16.74 -3.19 -10.71
N SER A 204 16.88 -2.13 -9.92
CA SER A 204 18.18 -1.62 -9.48
C SER A 204 18.96 -2.63 -8.63
N LYS A 205 18.27 -3.36 -7.74
CA LYS A 205 18.87 -4.44 -6.93
C LYS A 205 19.40 -5.59 -7.80
N ASN A 206 18.70 -5.94 -8.87
CA ASN A 206 19.13 -6.98 -9.80
C ASN A 206 20.36 -6.55 -10.61
N ASP A 207 20.40 -5.28 -11.01
CA ASP A 207 21.44 -4.75 -11.90
C ASP A 207 22.66 -4.21 -11.12
N GLY A 208 22.60 -4.19 -9.78
CA GLY A 208 23.67 -3.69 -8.92
C GLY A 208 23.84 -2.16 -8.98
N VAL A 209 22.79 -1.44 -9.39
CA VAL A 209 22.81 0.00 -9.59
C VAL A 209 22.45 0.73 -8.30
N VAL A 210 23.19 1.79 -7.98
CA VAL A 210 22.88 2.69 -6.86
C VAL A 210 21.77 3.64 -7.28
N ILE A 211 20.72 3.71 -6.47
CA ILE A 211 19.58 4.62 -6.71
C ILE A 211 19.97 6.04 -6.26
N ILE A 212 19.85 6.99 -7.18
CA ILE A 212 19.94 8.43 -6.89
C ILE A 212 18.51 8.93 -6.66
N LEU A 213 18.27 9.63 -5.54
CA LEU A 213 16.91 10.00 -5.12
C LEU A 213 16.19 10.89 -6.14
N ALA A 214 16.89 11.85 -6.76
CA ALA A 214 16.30 12.72 -7.77
C ALA A 214 15.82 11.90 -8.98
N ASP A 215 16.70 11.10 -9.57
CA ASP A 215 16.40 10.23 -10.71
C ASP A 215 15.27 9.23 -10.39
N PHE A 216 15.23 8.73 -9.16
CA PHE A 216 14.17 7.84 -8.68
C PHE A 216 12.79 8.51 -8.68
N LEU A 217 12.70 9.73 -8.15
CA LEU A 217 11.46 10.48 -8.11
C LEU A 217 11.04 10.92 -9.51
N ASP A 218 11.98 11.39 -10.34
CA ASP A 218 11.71 11.78 -11.73
C ASP A 218 11.17 10.60 -12.55
N GLU A 219 11.72 9.39 -12.36
CA GLU A 219 11.23 8.19 -13.04
C GLU A 219 9.83 7.78 -12.54
N ILE A 220 9.54 7.90 -11.24
CA ILE A 220 8.18 7.67 -10.71
C ILE A 220 7.18 8.65 -11.32
N ILE A 221 7.51 9.94 -11.32
CA ILE A 221 6.66 11.01 -11.87
C ILE A 221 6.43 10.76 -13.37
N PHE A 222 7.45 10.34 -14.12
CA PHE A 222 7.34 10.03 -15.54
C PHE A 222 6.28 8.96 -15.84
N TYR A 223 6.22 7.89 -15.04
CA TYR A 223 5.25 6.81 -15.24
C TYR A 223 3.90 7.04 -14.55
N THR A 224 3.78 8.05 -13.70
CA THR A 224 2.52 8.39 -13.04
C THR A 224 1.59 9.12 -14.02
N PRO A 225 0.32 8.71 -14.16
CA PRO A 225 -0.67 9.41 -14.98
C PRO A 225 -0.85 10.86 -14.55
N ASP A 226 -1.29 11.73 -15.46
CA ASP A 226 -1.57 13.13 -15.13
C ASP A 226 -2.72 13.21 -14.10
N SER A 227 -2.40 13.70 -12.89
CA SER A 227 -3.28 13.72 -11.73
C SER A 227 -2.65 14.59 -10.61
N GLU A 228 -3.39 14.92 -9.55
CA GLU A 228 -2.83 15.66 -8.40
C GLU A 228 -1.67 14.90 -7.74
N VAL A 229 -1.73 13.56 -7.69
CA VAL A 229 -0.63 12.71 -7.21
C VAL A 229 0.67 12.92 -8.00
N LYS A 230 0.59 13.22 -9.30
CA LYS A 230 1.77 13.49 -10.13
C LYS A 230 2.39 14.86 -9.83
N ASP A 231 1.55 15.83 -9.51
CA ASP A 231 1.96 17.23 -9.33
C ASP A 231 2.61 17.48 -7.96
N GLY A 232 2.32 16.65 -6.95
CA GLY A 232 2.95 16.67 -5.62
C GLY A 232 2.14 17.41 -4.56
#